data_AF-A0A8J3L6N5-F1
#
_entry.id   AF-A0A8J3L6N5-F1
#
_cell.length_a   1.000
_cell.length_b   1.000
_cell.length_c   1.000
_cell.angle_alpha   90.00
_cell.angle_beta   90.00
_cell.angle_gamma   90.00
#
_symmetry.space_group_name_H-M   'P 1'
#
loop_
_entity.id
_entity.type
_entity.pdbx_description
1 polymer ?
#
loop_
_entity_poly.entity_id
_entity_poly.type
_entity_poly.pdbx_seq_one_letter_code
_entity_poly.pdbx_strand_id
1 'polypeptide(L)'
;MCRPSRDATLDGVTQTTSEPPRTLRLAAELESLATAVHRAPLPPPERPSGVDPLVAAAHLATVRAAAEALAALADGLLTDADSLYLVAAAHQRAEEQSAARLDRLRDPARTRGMW
;
A
#
# COMPACT_ATOMS: atom_id res chain seq x y z
N MET A 1 15.79 28.26 -48.37
CA MET A 1 16.46 28.67 -47.11
C MET A 1 15.40 28.70 -46.01
N CYS A 2 15.40 27.70 -45.12
CA CYS A 2 14.42 27.57 -44.04
C CYS A 2 15.18 27.42 -42.71
N ARG A 3 14.78 28.20 -41.70
CA ARG A 3 15.27 28.16 -40.33
C ARG A 3 14.20 28.82 -39.43
N PRO A 4 14.11 28.48 -38.13
CA PRO A 4 13.88 27.16 -37.55
C PRO A 4 12.56 27.13 -36.75
N SER A 5 11.91 25.96 -36.67
CA SER A 5 10.85 25.71 -35.69
C SER A 5 11.45 25.62 -34.29
N ARG A 6 10.98 26.49 -33.39
CA ARG A 6 11.28 26.42 -31.96
C ARG A 6 10.36 25.39 -31.32
N ASP A 7 10.98 24.37 -30.76
CA ASP A 7 10.48 23.68 -29.58
C ASP A 7 10.10 24.70 -28.50
N ALA A 8 8.91 24.56 -27.93
CA ALA A 8 8.63 24.92 -26.54
C ALA A 8 7.19 24.50 -26.17
N THR A 9 7.12 23.35 -25.50
CA THR A 9 6.26 23.13 -24.32
C THR A 9 4.75 23.31 -24.51
N LEU A 10 4.10 22.21 -24.88
CA LEU A 10 2.79 21.86 -24.32
C LEU A 10 2.92 20.51 -23.56
N ASP A 11 3.95 20.41 -22.72
CA ASP A 11 4.01 19.44 -21.63
C ASP A 11 3.05 19.89 -20.52
N GLY A 12 1.77 19.71 -20.79
CA GLY A 12 0.67 19.92 -19.86
C GLY A 12 -0.32 18.78 -19.90
N VAL A 13 0.10 17.62 -20.42
CA VAL A 13 -0.64 16.37 -20.22
C VAL A 13 -0.34 15.95 -18.80
N THR A 14 -1.35 16.03 -17.95
CA THR A 14 -1.46 15.27 -16.71
C THR A 14 -1.03 13.83 -17.00
N GLN A 15 0.25 13.52 -16.84
CA GLN A 15 0.73 12.15 -16.79
C GLN A 15 0.16 11.61 -15.49
N THR A 16 -1.08 11.13 -15.57
CA THR A 16 -1.54 10.02 -14.77
C THR A 16 -0.56 8.91 -15.07
N THR A 17 0.52 8.83 -14.30
CA THR A 17 1.43 7.71 -14.31
C THR A 17 0.55 6.48 -14.21
N SER A 18 0.51 5.67 -15.27
CA SER A 18 -0.40 4.52 -15.38
C SER A 18 -0.18 3.49 -14.28
N GLU A 19 0.92 3.61 -13.55
CA GLU A 19 1.19 2.83 -12.37
C GLU A 19 0.50 3.41 -11.13
N PRO A 20 -0.10 2.55 -10.30
CA PRO A 20 -0.63 2.99 -9.02
C PRO A 20 0.49 3.62 -8.17
N PRO A 21 0.16 4.67 -7.38
CA PRO A 21 1.05 5.23 -6.38
C PRO A 21 1.77 4.13 -5.60
N ARG A 22 3.07 4.32 -5.35
CA ARG A 22 3.90 3.34 -4.63
C ARG A 22 3.27 2.89 -3.32
N THR A 23 2.57 3.78 -2.62
CA THR A 23 1.81 3.51 -1.39
C THR A 23 0.70 2.48 -1.60
N LEU A 24 -0.09 2.58 -2.67
CA LEU A 24 -1.16 1.61 -2.97
C LEU A 24 -0.59 0.26 -3.41
N ARG A 25 0.55 0.28 -4.11
CA ARG A 25 1.26 -0.94 -4.50
C ARG A 25 1.77 -1.70 -3.28
N LEU A 26 2.41 -0.98 -2.35
CA LEU A 26 2.88 -1.54 -1.10
C LEU A 26 1.73 -2.08 -0.24
N ALA A 27 0.60 -1.37 -0.13
CA ALA A 27 -0.56 -1.87 0.59
C ALA A 27 -1.05 -3.21 0.03
N ALA A 28 -1.18 -3.32 -1.29
CA ALA A 28 -1.57 -4.57 -1.96
C ALA A 28 -0.54 -5.70 -1.77
N GLU A 29 0.76 -5.38 -1.77
CA GLU A 29 1.83 -6.34 -1.47
C GLU A 29 1.72 -6.90 -0.04
N LEU A 30 1.39 -6.03 0.94
CA LEU A 30 1.19 -6.44 2.33
C LEU A 30 -0.06 -7.32 2.49
N GLU A 31 -1.19 -6.98 1.84
CA GLU A 31 -2.39 -7.83 1.83
C GLU A 31 -2.11 -9.21 1.21
N SER A 32 -1.37 -9.23 0.09
CA SER A 32 -0.97 -10.45 -0.59
C SER A 32 -0.10 -11.32 0.33
N LEU A 33 0.86 -10.71 1.03
CA LEU A 33 1.72 -11.40 1.99
C LEU A 33 0.90 -11.94 3.17
N ALA A 34 0.02 -11.14 3.77
CA ALA A 34 -0.86 -11.57 4.85
C ALA A 34 -1.74 -12.75 4.43
N THR A 35 -2.30 -12.68 3.22
CA THR A 35 -3.10 -13.77 2.64
C THR A 35 -2.26 -15.03 2.44
N ALA A 36 -1.02 -14.90 1.96
CA ALA A 36 -0.12 -16.03 1.80
C ALA A 36 0.23 -16.68 3.15
N VAL A 37 0.45 -15.89 4.20
CA VAL A 37 0.70 -16.38 5.57
C VAL A 37 -0.54 -17.11 6.12
N HIS A 38 -1.74 -16.54 5.98
CA HIS A 38 -2.97 -17.20 6.42
C HIS A 38 -3.29 -18.49 5.68
N ARG A 39 -2.95 -18.56 4.38
CA ARG A 39 -3.21 -19.76 3.55
C ARG A 39 -2.12 -20.82 3.67
N ALA A 40 -0.97 -20.52 4.27
CA ALA A 40 0.10 -21.48 4.44
C ALA A 40 -0.40 -22.64 5.32
N PRO A 41 -0.48 -23.88 4.80
CA PRO A 41 -0.92 -25.01 5.61
C PRO A 41 0.14 -25.27 6.67
N LEU A 42 -0.19 -24.98 7.92
CA LEU A 42 0.64 -25.39 9.04
C LEU A 42 0.39 -26.88 9.29
N PRO A 43 1.42 -27.75 9.19
CA PRO A 43 1.25 -29.15 9.52
C PRO A 43 0.79 -29.27 10.99
N PRO A 44 -0.09 -30.23 11.31
CA PRO A 44 -0.50 -30.45 12.68
C PRO A 44 0.75 -30.71 13.53
N PRO A 45 0.83 -30.16 14.76
CA PRO A 45 2.00 -30.34 15.59
C PRO A 45 2.13 -31.82 15.96
N GLU A 46 3.15 -32.48 15.41
CA GLU A 46 3.41 -33.90 15.67
C GLU A 46 4.08 -34.05 17.03
N ARG A 47 3.59 -35.01 17.82
CA ARG A 47 4.22 -35.33 19.11
C ARG A 47 5.48 -36.15 18.82
N PRO A 48 6.69 -35.68 19.20
CA PRO A 48 7.90 -36.45 19.01
C PRO A 48 7.83 -37.77 19.80
N SER A 49 8.14 -38.87 19.13
CA SER A 49 8.16 -40.22 19.72
C SER A 49 9.52 -40.53 20.35
N GLY A 50 9.54 -41.33 21.42
CA GLY A 50 10.79 -41.79 22.05
C GLY A 50 11.49 -40.74 22.91
N VAL A 51 10.84 -39.61 23.19
CA VAL A 51 11.31 -38.56 24.10
C VAL A 51 10.43 -38.47 25.35
N ASP A 52 10.98 -37.86 26.39
CA ASP A 52 10.28 -37.59 27.65
C ASP A 52 8.95 -36.85 27.40
N PRO A 53 7.84 -37.23 28.07
CA PRO A 53 6.55 -36.56 27.94
C PRO A 53 6.56 -35.05 28.15
N LEU A 54 7.39 -34.53 29.07
CA LEU A 54 7.54 -33.10 29.33
C LEU A 54 8.22 -32.38 28.16
N VAL A 55 9.24 -33.00 27.58
CA VAL A 55 9.94 -32.48 26.39
C VAL A 55 8.99 -32.47 25.19
N ALA A 56 8.21 -33.53 25.01
CA ALA A 56 7.18 -33.59 23.97
C ALA A 56 6.12 -32.48 24.16
N ALA A 57 5.68 -32.22 25.39
CA ALA A 57 4.74 -31.14 25.68
C ALA A 57 5.33 -29.75 25.41
N ALA A 58 6.59 -29.51 25.79
CA ALA A 58 7.29 -28.25 25.53
C ALA A 58 7.47 -27.99 24.02
N HIS A 59 7.76 -29.05 23.25
CA HIS A 59 7.83 -28.96 21.79
C HIS A 59 6.49 -28.53 21.20
N LEU A 60 5.40 -29.21 21.55
CA LEU A 60 4.06 -28.88 21.06
C LEU A 60 3.64 -27.46 21.44
N ALA A 61 3.95 -27.01 22.66
CA ALA A 61 3.69 -25.64 23.11
C ALA A 61 4.44 -24.60 22.25
N THR A 62 5.70 -24.88 21.92
CA THR A 62 6.51 -24.01 21.04
C THR A 62 5.94 -23.94 19.63
N VAL A 63 5.55 -25.08 19.06
CA VAL A 63 4.95 -25.11 17.70
C VAL A 63 3.64 -24.33 17.68
N ARG A 64 2.81 -24.47 18.72
CA ARG A 64 1.58 -23.69 18.85
C ARG A 64 1.84 -22.19 18.99
N ALA A 65 2.80 -21.79 19.82
CA ALA A 65 3.18 -20.38 19.97
C ALA A 65 3.70 -19.79 18.65
N ALA A 66 4.46 -20.56 17.87
CA ALA A 66 4.91 -20.14 16.55
C ALA A 66 3.74 -19.96 15.56
N ALA A 67 2.75 -20.86 15.59
CA ALA A 67 1.54 -20.73 14.77
C ALA A 67 0.73 -19.48 15.14
N GLU A 68 0.55 -19.22 16.45
CA GLU A 68 -0.13 -18.02 16.96
C GLU A 68 0.63 -16.74 16.58
N ALA A 69 1.96 -16.75 16.64
CA ALA A 69 2.80 -15.62 16.21
C ALA A 69 2.69 -15.34 14.70
N LEU A 70 2.60 -16.38 13.86
CA LEU A 70 2.37 -16.20 12.42
C LEU A 70 1.00 -15.61 12.11
N ALA A 71 -0.04 -16.02 12.85
CA ALA A 71 -1.37 -15.42 12.72
C ALA A 71 -1.35 -13.93 13.12
N ALA A 72 -0.74 -13.60 14.26
CA ALA A 72 -0.60 -12.21 14.70
C ALA A 72 0.21 -11.35 13.71
N LEU A 73 1.24 -11.93 13.09
CA LEU A 73 2.00 -11.25 12.02
C LEU A 73 1.10 -10.94 10.81
N ALA A 74 0.28 -11.89 10.37
CA ALA A 74 -0.63 -11.68 9.25
C ALA A 74 -1.66 -10.57 9.56
N ASP A 75 -2.22 -10.55 10.76
CA ASP A 75 -3.13 -9.48 11.21
C ASP A 75 -2.42 -8.11 11.25
N GLY A 76 -1.16 -8.09 11.69
CA GLY A 76 -0.31 -6.89 11.67
C GLY A 76 -0.08 -6.37 10.25
N LEU A 77 0.21 -7.25 9.29
CA LEU A 77 0.39 -6.88 7.88
C LEU A 77 -0.89 -6.28 7.26
N LEU A 78 -2.06 -6.80 7.61
CA LEU A 78 -3.35 -6.23 7.18
C LEU A 78 -3.58 -4.84 7.78
N THR A 79 -3.25 -4.66 9.06
CA THR A 79 -3.34 -3.36 9.74
C THR A 79 -2.44 -2.31 9.09
N ASP A 80 -1.22 -2.70 8.70
CA ASP A 80 -0.29 -1.84 7.99
C ASP A 80 -0.81 -1.50 6.57
N ALA A 81 -1.38 -2.47 5.86
CA ALA A 81 -2.00 -2.25 4.55
C ALA A 81 -3.16 -1.24 4.62
N ASP A 82 -4.07 -1.40 5.58
CA ASP A 82 -5.17 -0.47 5.83
C ASP A 82 -4.67 0.95 6.10
N SER A 83 -3.61 1.06 6.91
CA SER A 83 -2.98 2.35 7.21
C SER A 83 -2.42 3.01 5.94
N LEU A 84 -1.81 2.25 5.05
CA LEU A 84 -1.31 2.75 3.77
C LEU A 84 -2.45 3.17 2.82
N TYR A 85 -3.58 2.46 2.80
CA TYR A 85 -4.76 2.89 2.04
C TYR A 85 -5.32 4.22 2.54
N LEU A 86 -5.39 4.41 3.87
CA LEU A 86 -5.83 5.68 4.46
C LEU A 86 -4.89 6.83 4.08
N VAL A 87 -3.58 6.60 4.13
CA VAL A 87 -2.57 7.57 3.71
C VAL A 87 -2.75 7.91 2.22
N ALA A 88 -2.89 6.91 1.35
CA ALA A 88 -3.10 7.13 -0.08
C ALA A 88 -4.38 7.93 -0.36
N ALA A 89 -5.49 7.64 0.34
CA ALA A 89 -6.73 8.39 0.22
C ALA A 89 -6.58 9.86 0.69
N ALA A 90 -5.83 10.09 1.77
CA ALA A 90 -5.54 11.44 2.25
C ALA A 90 -4.71 12.25 1.22
N HIS A 91 -3.68 11.62 0.63
CA HIS A 91 -2.90 12.23 -0.44
C HIS A 91 -3.76 12.57 -1.66
N GLN A 92 -4.59 11.64 -2.12
CA GLN A 92 -5.48 11.88 -3.26
C GLN A 92 -6.39 13.08 -3.04
N ARG A 93 -7.00 13.20 -1.85
CA ARG A 93 -7.82 14.38 -1.50
C ARG A 93 -7.01 15.68 -1.49
N ALA A 94 -5.76 15.64 -1.03
CA ALA A 94 -4.90 16.81 -1.02
C ALA A 94 -4.53 17.26 -2.45
N GLU A 95 -4.27 16.31 -3.35
CA GLU A 95 -4.05 16.58 -4.78
C GLU A 95 -5.29 17.19 -5.43
N GLU A 96 -6.48 16.63 -5.19
CA GLU A 96 -7.76 17.15 -5.70
C GLU A 96 -8.03 18.58 -5.22
N GLN A 97 -7.77 18.87 -3.94
CA GLN A 97 -7.91 20.22 -3.38
C GLN A 97 -6.91 21.20 -4.02
N SER A 98 -5.69 20.74 -4.27
CA SER A 98 -4.65 21.54 -4.90
C SER A 98 -4.98 21.85 -6.35
N ALA A 99 -5.43 20.85 -7.12
CA ALA A 99 -5.91 21.02 -8.50
C ALA A 99 -7.10 21.99 -8.55
N ALA A 100 -8.12 21.78 -7.71
CA ALA A 100 -9.28 22.67 -7.65
C ALA A 100 -8.90 24.12 -7.26
N ARG A 101 -7.90 24.30 -6.41
CA ARG A 101 -7.39 25.63 -6.06
C ARG A 101 -6.68 26.29 -7.25
N LEU A 102 -5.84 25.53 -7.96
CA LEU A 102 -5.14 26.03 -9.15
C LEU A 102 -6.13 26.40 -10.27
N ASP A 103 -7.17 25.60 -10.48
CA ASP A 103 -8.21 25.89 -11.47
C ASP A 103 -8.95 27.20 -11.15
N ARG A 104 -9.30 27.43 -9.88
CA ARG A 104 -9.92 28.70 -9.44
C ARG A 104 -9.01 29.92 -9.63
N LEU A 105 -7.69 29.75 -9.53
CA LEU A 105 -6.72 30.82 -9.73
C LEU A 105 -6.47 31.09 -11.22
N ARG A 106 -6.60 30.08 -12.07
CA ARG A 106 -6.40 30.17 -13.52
C ARG A 106 -7.61 30.74 -14.26
N ASP A 107 -8.80 30.75 -13.66
CA ASP A 107 -10.03 31.23 -14.28
C ASP A 107 -9.97 32.74 -14.67
N PRO A 108 -9.83 33.07 -15.97
CA PRO A 108 -9.65 34.45 -16.43
C PRO A 108 -10.94 35.29 -16.37
N ALA A 109 -12.10 34.66 -16.16
CA ALA A 109 -13.37 35.37 -16.02
C ALA A 109 -13.43 36.17 -14.70
N ARG A 110 -12.67 35.75 -13.68
CA ARG A 110 -12.65 36.38 -12.35
C ARG A 110 -11.76 37.62 -12.27
N THR A 111 -10.72 37.71 -13.10
CA THR A 111 -9.80 38.85 -13.17
C THR A 111 -10.31 40.00 -14.05
N ARG A 112 -11.32 39.76 -14.89
CA ARG A 112 -11.85 40.76 -15.84
C ARG A 112 -12.92 41.71 -15.27
N GLY A 113 -13.30 41.55 -14.00
CA GLY A 113 -14.27 42.41 -13.30
C GLY A 113 -13.68 43.25 -12.16
N MET A 114 -12.35 43.29 -12.03
CA MET A 114 -11.65 43.98 -10.95
C MET A 114 -10.48 44.79 -11.48
N TRP A 115 -10.73 45.58 -12.53
CA TRP A 115 -9.93 46.71 -12.99
C TRP A 115 -10.86 47.74 -13.61
#